data_AF-A0A1A8RIP2-F1
#
_entry.id   AF-A0A1A8RIP2-F1
#
_cell.length_a   1.000
_cell.length_b   1.000
_cell.length_c   1.000
_cell.angle_alpha   90.00
_cell.angle_beta   90.00
_cell.angle_gamma   90.00
#
_symmetry.space_group_name_H-M   'P 1'
#
loop_
_entity.id
_entity.type
_entity.pdbx_description
1 polymer ?
#
loop_
_entity_poly.entity_id
_entity_poly.type
_entity_poly.pdbx_seq_one_letter_code
_entity_poly.pdbx_strand_id
1 'polypeptide(L)'
;TVDNSFVGWDLQNIITLDAVEEDSRSQIMLKKVQSPVVLLYCSKDEAVYILEEARSLGLTGFGYIWIVPSLTTGNTEITPEAFPSGMISVSYDDWDYPLEARVRDGLGIITSAAAAMLEEYGDIPEAKTSCYGQMEKTSKLPPSALHKYMMNVTWDGRDLSFTEDGYQENPKLVVIVLNKEREWEKMGRLDNGSLTVKYPVWPRFNSFGDAELDDNHLSIVTLEEKPFVIVEDVERLTGTCMRNSVPCRKHIKDNTTEAGGTYIKKCCKGFCIDILKKIAKYVKFTYDLYLVTNGKHGKKINNVWNGMVGEVVYKKAVMAVGSLTINEERSEVIDFSVPFVETGISVMVSRSNGTVSPSAFLEPFSASVWVMMFVMLLLVTAMAVFMFEYISPLGFNRNLAQGKDPHGPSFTMGKAVWLLWGLVFNNSVPVQNPKGTTSKFIVSVWAFFAVIFLASYTANLAAFMIQEEFVDQVTGLSDNKFQNPYAYSPPFRFGTVPNGSTERNIRKNYP
;
A
#
# COMPACT_ATOMS: atom_id res chain seq x y z
N THR A 1 -22.39 -8.52 -13.44
CA THR A 1 -21.18 -7.98 -12.80
C THR A 1 -20.61 -9.08 -11.92
N VAL A 2 -19.54 -9.75 -12.37
CA VAL A 2 -19.04 -10.98 -11.74
C VAL A 2 -17.85 -10.65 -10.83
N ASP A 3 -18.11 -10.57 -9.53
CA ASP A 3 -17.20 -10.04 -8.49
C ASP A 3 -16.11 -11.02 -8.00
N ASN A 4 -15.97 -12.21 -8.59
CA ASN A 4 -15.06 -13.25 -8.09
C ASN A 4 -13.77 -13.45 -8.92
N SER A 5 -13.42 -12.48 -9.77
CA SER A 5 -12.24 -12.57 -10.62
C SER A 5 -11.19 -11.50 -10.28
N PHE A 6 -9.96 -11.97 -10.05
CA PHE A 6 -8.78 -11.18 -9.65
C PHE A 6 -8.37 -10.06 -10.63
N VAL A 7 -8.94 -10.07 -11.82
CA VAL A 7 -8.87 -9.03 -12.84
C VAL A 7 -10.32 -8.70 -13.11
N GLY A 8 -10.74 -7.44 -12.93
CA GLY A 8 -12.06 -7.04 -13.42
C GLY A 8 -12.08 -7.28 -14.92
N TRP A 9 -12.73 -8.36 -15.36
CA TRP A 9 -12.90 -8.64 -16.76
C TRP A 9 -13.92 -7.64 -17.28
N ASP A 10 -13.43 -6.68 -18.05
CA ASP A 10 -14.30 -5.79 -18.80
C ASP A 10 -14.45 -6.37 -20.20
N LEU A 11 -15.69 -6.66 -20.57
CA LEU A 11 -16.02 -7.20 -21.87
C LEU A 11 -15.69 -6.14 -22.93
N GLN A 12 -14.59 -6.34 -23.65
CA GLN A 12 -14.13 -5.36 -24.65
C GLN A 12 -14.99 -5.38 -25.91
N ASN A 13 -15.32 -6.57 -26.41
CA ASN A 13 -16.06 -6.72 -27.66
C ASN A 13 -16.77 -8.08 -27.72
N ILE A 14 -17.93 -8.13 -28.38
CA ILE A 14 -18.61 -9.37 -28.75
C ILE A 14 -18.55 -9.48 -30.27
N ILE A 15 -17.99 -10.59 -30.76
CA ILE A 15 -17.88 -10.87 -32.19
C ILE A 15 -18.69 -12.13 -32.47
N THR A 16 -19.75 -11.98 -33.27
CA THR A 16 -20.53 -13.11 -33.78
C THR A 16 -20.03 -13.46 -35.17
N LEU A 17 -19.58 -14.69 -35.34
CA LEU A 17 -19.12 -15.23 -36.61
C LEU A 17 -20.18 -16.20 -37.12
N ASP A 18 -20.42 -16.16 -38.43
CA ASP A 18 -21.20 -17.18 -39.11
C ASP A 18 -20.17 -18.15 -39.71
N ALA A 19 -20.10 -19.37 -39.19
CA ALA A 19 -19.06 -20.34 -39.52
C ALA A 19 -19.39 -21.15 -40.80
N VAL A 20 -20.11 -20.54 -41.74
CA VAL A 20 -20.51 -21.14 -43.00
C VAL A 20 -19.58 -20.62 -44.11
N GLU A 21 -18.84 -21.54 -44.75
CA GLU A 21 -17.95 -21.42 -45.93
C GLU A 21 -17.22 -20.08 -46.19
N GLU A 22 -15.88 -20.11 -46.14
CA GLU A 22 -14.89 -19.18 -46.75
C GLU A 22 -15.27 -17.69 -46.84
N ASP A 23 -15.93 -17.13 -45.81
CA ASP A 23 -16.26 -15.71 -45.82
C ASP A 23 -15.06 -14.86 -45.33
N SER A 24 -14.50 -14.07 -46.24
CA SER A 24 -13.51 -13.00 -45.95
C SER A 24 -13.94 -12.08 -44.79
N ARG A 25 -15.26 -11.99 -44.53
CA ARG A 25 -15.83 -11.26 -43.41
C ARG A 25 -15.38 -11.79 -42.06
N SER A 26 -15.25 -13.11 -41.89
CA SER A 26 -14.83 -13.74 -40.64
C SER A 26 -13.38 -13.38 -40.29
N GLN A 27 -12.48 -13.37 -41.28
CA GLN A 27 -11.10 -12.90 -41.12
C GLN A 27 -11.04 -11.41 -40.74
N ILE A 28 -11.85 -10.55 -41.38
CA ILE A 28 -11.91 -9.12 -41.07
C ILE A 28 -12.41 -8.89 -39.63
N MET A 29 -13.37 -9.68 -39.17
CA MET A 29 -13.90 -9.59 -37.81
C MET A 29 -12.88 -10.09 -36.77
N LEU A 30 -12.18 -11.20 -37.04
CA LEU A 30 -11.13 -11.72 -36.15
C LEU A 30 -9.95 -10.75 -36.00
N LYS A 31 -9.58 -10.01 -37.05
CA LYS A 31 -8.55 -8.94 -36.96
C LYS A 31 -8.91 -7.80 -35.99
N LYS A 32 -10.19 -7.65 -35.60
CA LYS A 32 -10.61 -6.66 -34.60
C LYS A 32 -10.33 -7.10 -33.17
N VAL A 33 -9.91 -8.35 -32.95
CA VAL A 33 -9.59 -8.87 -31.62
C VAL A 33 -8.26 -8.30 -31.14
N GLN A 34 -8.35 -7.40 -30.15
CA GLN A 34 -7.19 -6.80 -29.48
C GLN A 34 -7.03 -7.31 -28.04
N SER A 35 -8.01 -8.06 -27.53
CA SER A 35 -7.99 -8.58 -26.17
C SER A 35 -7.09 -9.82 -26.07
N PRO A 36 -6.25 -9.92 -25.02
CA PRO A 36 -5.36 -11.06 -24.82
C PRO A 36 -6.10 -12.33 -24.39
N VAL A 37 -7.38 -12.24 -24.02
CA VAL A 37 -8.20 -13.38 -23.63
C VAL A 37 -9.46 -13.40 -24.48
N VAL A 38 -9.74 -14.55 -25.04
CA VAL A 38 -10.84 -14.80 -25.97
C VAL A 38 -11.66 -15.97 -25.43
N LEU A 39 -12.94 -15.71 -25.18
CA LEU A 39 -13.93 -16.74 -24.87
C LEU A 39 -14.58 -17.15 -26.18
N LEU A 40 -14.41 -18.42 -26.57
CA LEU A 40 -14.98 -18.97 -27.79
C LEU A 40 -16.12 -19.92 -27.41
N TYR A 41 -17.30 -19.68 -27.96
CA TYR A 41 -18.48 -20.51 -27.78
C TYR A 41 -18.99 -20.92 -29.16
N CYS A 42 -18.76 -22.17 -29.54
CA CYS A 42 -19.19 -22.78 -30.79
C CYS A 42 -19.12 -24.30 -30.71
N SER A 43 -19.66 -25.00 -31.71
CA SER A 43 -19.48 -26.44 -31.85
C SER A 43 -18.01 -26.81 -32.14
N LYS A 44 -17.66 -28.09 -31.99
CA LYS A 44 -16.31 -28.57 -32.26
C LYS A 44 -15.88 -28.33 -33.72
N ASP A 45 -16.78 -28.54 -34.67
CA ASP A 45 -16.48 -28.39 -36.11
C ASP A 45 -16.26 -26.92 -36.50
N GLU A 46 -17.09 -26.02 -35.97
CA GLU A 46 -16.92 -24.57 -36.18
C GLU A 46 -15.63 -24.06 -35.53
N ALA A 47 -15.26 -24.59 -34.36
CA ALA A 47 -14.05 -24.20 -33.66
C ALA A 47 -12.78 -24.54 -34.45
N VAL A 48 -12.77 -25.68 -35.16
CA VAL A 48 -11.65 -26.06 -36.03
C VAL A 48 -11.43 -24.98 -37.09
N TYR A 49 -12.49 -24.56 -37.76
CA TYR A 49 -12.42 -23.49 -38.78
C TYR A 49 -11.98 -22.14 -38.19
N ILE A 50 -12.60 -21.72 -37.08
CA ILE A 50 -12.30 -20.43 -36.43
C ILE A 50 -10.85 -20.38 -35.93
N LEU A 51 -10.36 -21.46 -35.33
CA LEU A 51 -9.00 -21.51 -34.77
C LEU A 51 -7.94 -21.65 -35.86
N GLU A 52 -8.26 -22.30 -36.97
CA GLU A 52 -7.40 -22.33 -38.15
C GLU A 52 -7.22 -20.93 -38.76
N GLU A 53 -8.30 -20.15 -38.86
CA GLU A 53 -8.23 -18.75 -39.28
C GLU A 53 -7.56 -17.85 -38.23
N ALA A 54 -7.81 -18.09 -36.94
CA ALA A 54 -7.10 -17.40 -35.88
C ALA A 54 -5.58 -17.64 -35.96
N ARG A 55 -5.18 -18.86 -36.33
CA ARG A 55 -3.77 -19.24 -36.54
C ARG A 55 -3.18 -18.52 -37.74
N SER A 56 -3.91 -18.38 -38.85
CA SER A 56 -3.47 -17.62 -40.04
C SER A 56 -3.23 -16.14 -39.71
N LEU A 57 -3.99 -15.59 -38.76
CA LEU A 57 -3.89 -14.21 -38.27
C LEU A 57 -2.92 -14.01 -37.10
N GLY A 58 -2.27 -15.06 -36.60
CA GLY A 58 -1.35 -14.99 -35.44
C GLY A 58 -2.05 -14.80 -34.08
N LEU A 59 -3.37 -14.98 -34.01
CA LEU A 59 -4.17 -14.87 -32.79
C LEU A 59 -4.08 -16.11 -31.88
N THR A 60 -3.32 -17.13 -32.29
CA THR A 60 -3.00 -18.31 -31.49
C THR A 60 -1.59 -18.25 -30.89
N GLY A 61 -0.86 -17.16 -31.14
CA GLY A 61 0.52 -16.98 -30.68
C GLY A 61 0.62 -16.45 -29.25
N PHE A 62 1.87 -16.23 -28.81
CA PHE A 62 2.20 -15.70 -27.49
C PHE A 62 1.56 -14.31 -27.30
N GLY A 63 0.58 -14.22 -26.41
CA GLY A 63 -0.19 -12.99 -26.12
C GLY A 63 -1.70 -13.16 -26.17
N TYR A 64 -2.20 -14.26 -26.72
CA TYR A 64 -3.62 -14.60 -26.78
C TYR A 64 -3.91 -15.92 -26.05
N ILE A 65 -5.03 -15.96 -25.33
CA ILE A 65 -5.52 -17.12 -24.59
C ILE A 65 -6.91 -17.44 -25.08
N TRP A 66 -7.15 -18.71 -25.41
CA TRP A 66 -8.44 -19.21 -25.84
C TRP A 66 -9.05 -20.07 -24.73
N ILE A 67 -10.22 -19.67 -24.25
CA ILE A 67 -11.01 -20.40 -23.26
C ILE A 67 -12.27 -20.91 -23.96
N VAL A 68 -12.53 -22.21 -23.85
CA VAL A 68 -13.66 -22.88 -24.52
C VAL A 68 -14.49 -23.77 -23.59
N PRO A 69 -15.80 -23.87 -23.79
CA PRO A 69 -16.65 -24.80 -23.05
C PRO A 69 -16.39 -26.27 -23.46
N SER A 70 -16.95 -27.20 -22.68
CA SER A 70 -16.90 -28.64 -22.97
C SER A 70 -17.43 -29.00 -24.37
N LEU A 71 -18.43 -28.27 -24.87
CA LEU A 71 -19.02 -28.50 -26.20
C LEU A 71 -18.00 -28.39 -27.33
N THR A 72 -17.10 -27.40 -27.23
CA THR A 72 -16.07 -27.15 -28.25
C THR A 72 -14.95 -28.17 -28.19
N THR A 73 -14.58 -28.60 -26.98
CA THR A 73 -13.56 -29.64 -26.78
C THR A 73 -14.05 -31.00 -27.26
N GLY A 74 -15.31 -31.33 -26.95
CA GLY A 74 -15.91 -32.62 -27.26
C GLY A 74 -15.13 -33.77 -26.61
N ASN A 75 -14.85 -34.82 -27.39
CA ASN A 75 -13.98 -35.92 -26.93
C ASN A 75 -12.52 -35.44 -26.80
N THR A 76 -11.94 -35.62 -25.60
CA THR A 76 -10.55 -35.28 -25.26
C THR A 76 -9.53 -36.23 -25.88
N GLU A 77 -9.93 -37.43 -26.32
CA GLU A 77 -9.06 -38.41 -26.98
C GLU A 77 -8.67 -37.99 -28.41
N ILE A 78 -9.52 -37.19 -29.07
CA ILE A 78 -9.32 -36.75 -30.46
C ILE A 78 -9.20 -35.23 -30.49
N THR A 79 -7.97 -34.73 -30.52
CA THR A 79 -7.66 -33.29 -30.54
C THR A 79 -7.35 -32.82 -31.97
N PRO A 80 -8.16 -31.93 -32.57
CA PRO A 80 -7.86 -31.37 -33.90
C PRO A 80 -6.55 -30.57 -33.93
N GLU A 81 -5.89 -30.51 -35.09
CA GLU A 81 -4.62 -29.79 -35.26
C GLU A 81 -4.74 -28.27 -35.21
N ALA A 82 -5.94 -27.75 -35.47
CA ALA A 82 -6.22 -26.33 -35.38
C ALA A 82 -6.18 -25.82 -33.93
N PHE A 83 -6.30 -26.70 -32.93
CA PHE A 83 -6.38 -26.28 -31.54
C PHE A 83 -5.00 -25.85 -31.01
N PRO A 84 -4.86 -24.63 -30.50
CA PRO A 84 -3.57 -24.13 -30.06
C PRO A 84 -3.17 -24.71 -28.69
N SER A 85 -1.87 -24.98 -28.50
CA SER A 85 -1.33 -25.33 -27.19
C SER A 85 -1.58 -24.21 -26.17
N GLY A 86 -1.94 -24.58 -24.94
CA GLY A 86 -2.35 -23.64 -23.89
C GLY A 86 -3.83 -23.25 -23.95
N MET A 87 -4.62 -23.81 -24.87
CA MET A 87 -6.08 -23.70 -24.85
C MET A 87 -6.65 -24.27 -23.56
N ILE A 88 -7.58 -23.55 -22.94
CA ILE A 88 -8.19 -23.92 -21.67
C ILE A 88 -9.62 -24.37 -21.93
N SER A 89 -10.01 -25.50 -21.37
CA SER A 89 -11.39 -25.97 -21.37
C SER A 89 -11.87 -26.39 -20.00
N VAL A 90 -13.19 -26.41 -19.84
CA VAL A 90 -13.87 -26.94 -18.65
C VAL A 90 -14.70 -28.12 -19.09
N SER A 91 -14.46 -29.29 -18.50
CA SER A 91 -15.18 -30.53 -18.79
C SER A 91 -15.69 -31.19 -17.51
N TYR A 92 -16.53 -32.20 -17.65
CA TYR A 92 -16.81 -33.12 -16.55
C TYR A 92 -15.55 -33.91 -16.19
N ASP A 93 -15.44 -34.35 -14.94
CA ASP A 93 -14.30 -35.13 -14.45
C ASP A 93 -14.32 -36.57 -14.99
N ASP A 94 -13.88 -36.76 -16.24
CA ASP A 94 -13.85 -38.09 -16.86
C ASP A 94 -12.84 -39.05 -16.20
N TRP A 95 -11.83 -38.52 -15.48
CA TRP A 95 -10.83 -39.32 -14.77
C TRP A 95 -11.36 -39.91 -13.47
N ASP A 96 -12.00 -39.08 -12.63
CA ASP A 96 -12.51 -39.53 -11.34
C ASP A 96 -13.93 -40.14 -11.47
N TYR A 97 -14.65 -39.83 -12.55
CA TYR A 97 -16.04 -40.24 -12.78
C TYR A 97 -16.25 -40.83 -14.19
N PRO A 98 -15.83 -42.09 -14.41
CA PRO A 98 -15.86 -42.73 -15.72
C PRO A 98 -17.30 -43.00 -16.21
N LEU A 99 -17.43 -43.38 -17.48
CA LEU A 99 -18.72 -43.65 -18.13
C LEU A 99 -19.58 -44.68 -17.36
N GLU A 100 -18.98 -45.76 -16.87
CA GLU A 100 -19.70 -46.81 -16.13
C GLU A 100 -20.36 -46.27 -14.85
N ALA A 101 -19.63 -45.43 -14.11
CA ALA A 101 -20.14 -44.78 -12.91
C ALA A 101 -21.28 -43.80 -13.26
N ARG A 102 -21.14 -43.05 -14.36
CA ARG A 102 -22.19 -42.15 -14.88
C ARG A 102 -23.47 -42.89 -15.24
N VAL A 103 -23.35 -44.02 -15.94
CA VAL A 103 -24.51 -44.84 -16.33
C VAL A 103 -25.19 -45.44 -15.10
N ARG A 104 -24.41 -45.93 -14.13
CA ARG A 104 -24.94 -46.45 -12.86
C ARG A 104 -25.71 -45.39 -12.08
N ASP A 105 -25.15 -44.19 -11.96
CA ASP A 105 -25.77 -43.10 -11.22
C ASP A 105 -27.00 -42.56 -11.99
N GLY A 106 -26.95 -42.52 -13.32
CA GLY A 106 -28.12 -42.21 -14.17
C GLY A 106 -29.27 -43.20 -13.99
N LEU A 107 -28.96 -44.50 -13.93
CA LEU A 107 -29.94 -45.53 -13.58
C LEU A 107 -30.46 -45.32 -12.15
N GLY A 108 -29.58 -45.01 -11.21
CA GLY A 108 -29.92 -44.64 -9.83
C GLY A 108 -30.98 -43.53 -9.79
N ILE A 109 -30.76 -42.43 -10.52
CA ILE A 109 -31.70 -41.29 -10.59
C ILE A 109 -33.08 -41.73 -11.07
N ILE A 110 -33.14 -42.49 -12.16
CA ILE A 110 -34.42 -42.97 -12.73
C ILE A 110 -35.12 -43.93 -11.77
N THR A 111 -34.38 -44.87 -11.16
CA THR A 111 -34.96 -45.83 -10.23
C THR A 111 -35.45 -45.20 -8.94
N SER A 112 -34.71 -44.24 -8.38
CA SER A 112 -35.12 -43.47 -7.20
C SER A 112 -36.37 -42.64 -7.47
N ALA A 113 -36.44 -41.98 -8.64
CA ALA A 113 -37.61 -41.21 -9.02
C ALA A 113 -38.84 -42.10 -9.22
N ALA A 114 -38.67 -43.27 -9.86
CA ALA A 114 -39.74 -44.25 -10.03
C ALA A 114 -40.20 -44.83 -8.69
N ALA A 115 -39.27 -45.12 -7.77
CA ALA A 115 -39.57 -45.61 -6.43
C ALA A 115 -40.34 -44.57 -5.60
N ALA A 116 -39.90 -43.32 -5.59
CA ALA A 116 -40.59 -42.23 -4.89
C ALA A 116 -42.00 -42.00 -5.44
N MET A 117 -42.16 -42.08 -6.76
CA MET A 117 -43.47 -41.96 -7.39
C MET A 117 -44.40 -43.15 -7.07
N LEU A 118 -43.84 -44.37 -7.00
CA LEU A 118 -44.58 -45.55 -6.56
C LEU A 118 -45.01 -45.45 -5.09
N GLU A 119 -44.18 -44.90 -4.22
CA GLU A 119 -44.53 -44.67 -2.82
C GLU A 119 -45.66 -43.65 -2.64
N GLU A 120 -45.67 -42.56 -3.43
CA GLU A 120 -46.68 -41.50 -3.29
C GLU A 120 -48.02 -41.85 -3.97
N TYR A 121 -47.98 -42.45 -5.17
CA TYR A 121 -49.18 -42.70 -5.98
C TYR A 121 -49.60 -44.16 -6.06
N GLY A 122 -48.75 -45.10 -5.66
CA GLY A 122 -49.03 -46.54 -5.72
C GLY A 122 -49.05 -47.14 -7.12
N ASP A 123 -48.63 -46.38 -8.16
CA ASP A 123 -48.63 -46.82 -9.55
C ASP A 123 -47.51 -46.12 -10.36
N ILE A 124 -46.95 -46.83 -11.35
CA ILE A 124 -45.97 -46.30 -12.31
C ILE A 124 -46.60 -46.33 -13.72
N PRO A 125 -46.80 -45.19 -14.40
CA PRO A 125 -47.35 -45.17 -15.75
C PRO A 125 -46.55 -46.03 -16.72
N GLU A 126 -47.23 -46.86 -17.50
CA GLU A 126 -46.60 -47.58 -18.60
C GLU A 126 -46.11 -46.61 -19.68
N ALA A 127 -44.82 -46.70 -20.01
CA ALA A 127 -44.20 -45.85 -21.02
C ALA A 127 -44.54 -46.32 -22.44
N LYS A 128 -44.54 -45.39 -23.40
CA LYS A 128 -44.64 -45.74 -24.82
C LYS A 128 -43.44 -46.58 -25.25
N THR A 129 -43.69 -47.79 -25.71
CA THR A 129 -42.67 -48.67 -26.30
C THR A 129 -42.43 -48.42 -27.79
N SER A 130 -43.28 -47.62 -28.45
CA SER A 130 -43.13 -47.23 -29.87
C SER A 130 -43.47 -45.76 -30.13
N CYS A 131 -42.74 -45.12 -31.05
CA CYS A 131 -42.97 -43.71 -31.43
C CYS A 131 -44.32 -43.49 -32.12
N TYR A 132 -44.88 -44.53 -32.75
CA TYR A 132 -46.14 -44.47 -33.50
C TYR A 132 -47.37 -44.97 -32.70
N GLY A 133 -47.16 -45.51 -31.49
CA GLY A 133 -48.23 -46.00 -30.63
C GLY A 133 -49.07 -44.88 -30.02
N GLN A 134 -50.40 -45.08 -29.96
CA GLN A 134 -51.29 -44.22 -29.19
C GLN A 134 -50.99 -44.36 -27.70
N MET A 135 -51.11 -43.25 -26.96
CA MET A 135 -50.91 -43.26 -25.51
C MET A 135 -52.05 -44.06 -24.87
N GLU A 136 -51.73 -45.15 -24.17
CA GLU A 136 -52.75 -45.87 -23.41
C GLU A 136 -53.33 -44.95 -22.34
N LYS A 137 -54.65 -44.84 -22.27
CA LYS A 137 -55.39 -43.94 -21.36
C LYS A 137 -55.43 -44.46 -19.91
N THR A 138 -54.61 -45.44 -19.58
CA THR A 138 -54.72 -46.25 -18.36
C THR A 138 -54.05 -45.60 -17.16
N SER A 139 -53.11 -44.66 -17.35
CA SER A 139 -52.44 -43.95 -16.24
C SER A 139 -53.26 -42.75 -15.75
N LYS A 140 -53.56 -42.71 -14.45
CA LYS A 140 -54.22 -41.55 -13.80
C LYS A 140 -53.32 -40.32 -13.71
N LEU A 141 -52.02 -40.46 -13.95
CA LEU A 141 -51.02 -39.40 -13.87
C LEU A 141 -50.52 -38.96 -15.24
N PRO A 142 -50.21 -37.65 -15.42
CA PRO A 142 -49.54 -37.16 -16.60
C PRO A 142 -48.10 -37.69 -16.67
N PRO A 143 -47.54 -37.92 -17.86
CA PRO A 143 -46.13 -38.34 -18.03
C PRO A 143 -45.12 -37.36 -17.41
N SER A 144 -45.49 -36.09 -17.25
CA SER A 144 -44.69 -35.06 -16.59
C SER A 144 -44.64 -35.20 -15.07
N ALA A 145 -45.39 -36.12 -14.45
CA ALA A 145 -45.32 -36.36 -13.01
C ALA A 145 -43.93 -36.88 -12.59
N LEU A 146 -43.32 -37.74 -13.41
CA LEU A 146 -41.98 -38.29 -13.14
C LEU A 146 -40.91 -37.20 -13.12
N HIS A 147 -41.05 -36.17 -13.96
CA HIS A 147 -40.11 -35.04 -14.03
C HIS A 147 -39.93 -34.35 -12.67
N LYS A 148 -41.02 -34.21 -11.89
CA LYS A 148 -40.96 -33.61 -10.54
C LYS A 148 -40.05 -34.42 -9.60
N TYR A 149 -40.10 -35.75 -9.68
CA TYR A 149 -39.29 -36.64 -8.84
C TYR A 149 -37.85 -36.78 -9.35
N MET A 150 -37.59 -36.51 -10.62
CA MET A 150 -36.24 -36.50 -11.18
C MET A 150 -35.45 -35.22 -10.85
N MET A 151 -36.12 -34.14 -10.45
CA MET A 151 -35.46 -32.84 -10.18
C MET A 151 -34.62 -32.83 -8.90
N ASN A 152 -35.09 -33.45 -7.83
CA ASN A 152 -34.39 -33.49 -6.55
C ASN A 152 -34.13 -34.94 -6.14
N VAL A 153 -32.98 -35.47 -6.55
CA VAL A 153 -32.61 -36.86 -6.30
C VAL A 153 -31.27 -36.92 -5.59
N THR A 154 -31.27 -37.63 -4.46
CA THR A 154 -30.06 -38.04 -3.76
C THR A 154 -29.81 -39.53 -4.01
N TRP A 155 -28.59 -39.87 -4.38
CA TRP A 155 -28.20 -41.25 -4.68
C TRP A 155 -26.79 -41.52 -4.16
N ASP A 156 -26.60 -42.63 -3.45
CA ASP A 156 -25.29 -43.06 -2.93
C ASP A 156 -24.60 -41.95 -2.08
N GLY A 157 -25.39 -41.23 -1.27
CA GLY A 157 -24.90 -40.14 -0.42
C GLY A 157 -24.46 -38.87 -1.15
N ARG A 158 -24.71 -38.77 -2.47
CA ARG A 158 -24.44 -37.60 -3.30
C ARG A 158 -25.73 -36.92 -3.73
N ASP A 159 -25.66 -35.60 -3.84
CA ASP A 159 -26.72 -34.78 -4.42
C ASP A 159 -26.55 -34.74 -5.95
N LEU A 160 -27.57 -35.22 -6.67
CA LEU A 160 -27.62 -35.27 -8.13
C LEU A 160 -28.83 -34.48 -8.65
N SER A 161 -29.19 -33.41 -7.94
CA SER A 161 -30.27 -32.50 -8.34
C SER A 161 -30.05 -31.83 -9.69
N PHE A 162 -31.16 -31.42 -10.30
CA PHE A 162 -31.21 -30.71 -11.57
C PHE A 162 -31.86 -29.33 -11.41
N THR A 163 -31.40 -28.42 -12.26
CA THR A 163 -31.98 -27.10 -12.50
C THR A 163 -33.25 -27.18 -13.33
N GLU A 164 -34.05 -26.11 -13.38
CA GLU A 164 -35.28 -26.05 -14.19
C GLU A 164 -35.03 -26.30 -15.69
N ASP A 165 -33.84 -25.94 -16.18
CA ASP A 165 -33.40 -26.16 -17.57
C ASP A 165 -32.95 -27.61 -17.85
N GLY A 166 -32.91 -28.47 -16.83
CA GLY A 166 -32.51 -29.88 -16.95
C GLY A 166 -31.00 -30.15 -16.86
N TYR A 167 -30.19 -29.15 -16.50
CA TYR A 167 -28.77 -29.35 -16.19
C TYR A 167 -28.57 -29.72 -14.71
N GLN A 168 -27.53 -30.48 -14.41
CA GLN A 168 -27.17 -30.79 -13.02
C GLN A 168 -26.84 -29.50 -12.24
N GLU A 169 -27.34 -29.37 -11.01
CA GLU A 169 -27.18 -28.16 -10.20
C GLU A 169 -25.73 -27.99 -9.72
N ASN A 170 -25.12 -29.08 -9.22
CA ASN A 170 -23.76 -29.08 -8.67
C ASN A 170 -22.87 -30.12 -9.37
N PRO A 171 -22.52 -29.94 -10.66
CA PRO A 171 -21.65 -30.86 -11.36
C PRO A 171 -20.20 -30.74 -10.89
N LYS A 172 -19.51 -31.89 -10.80
CA LYS A 172 -18.06 -31.90 -10.59
C LYS A 172 -17.35 -31.61 -11.90
N LEU A 173 -16.81 -30.40 -12.01
CA LEU A 173 -16.13 -29.92 -13.21
C LEU A 173 -14.61 -29.90 -12.98
N VAL A 174 -13.87 -30.12 -14.05
CA VAL A 174 -12.41 -30.01 -14.09
C VAL A 174 -11.98 -29.00 -15.12
N VAL A 175 -10.92 -28.26 -14.79
CA VAL A 175 -10.25 -27.36 -15.72
C VAL A 175 -9.13 -28.14 -16.37
N ILE A 176 -9.18 -28.26 -17.69
CA ILE A 176 -8.20 -28.97 -18.50
C ILE A 176 -7.48 -27.99 -19.42
N VAL A 177 -6.20 -28.26 -19.68
CA VAL A 177 -5.37 -27.43 -20.57
C VAL A 177 -4.67 -28.32 -21.58
N LEU A 178 -4.64 -27.87 -22.83
CA LEU A 178 -3.98 -28.60 -23.92
C LEU A 178 -2.46 -28.37 -23.86
N ASN A 179 -1.70 -29.44 -23.63
CA ASN A 179 -0.24 -29.36 -23.53
C ASN A 179 0.45 -29.28 -24.92
N LYS A 180 1.78 -29.13 -24.95
CA LYS A 180 2.60 -29.12 -26.18
C LYS A 180 2.57 -30.46 -26.91
N GLU A 181 2.48 -31.56 -26.17
CA GLU A 181 2.30 -32.91 -26.71
C GLU A 181 0.88 -33.14 -27.25
N ARG A 182 0.00 -32.14 -27.18
CA ARG A 182 -1.41 -32.16 -27.63
C ARG A 182 -2.30 -33.13 -26.86
N GLU A 183 -1.92 -33.41 -25.63
CA GLU A 183 -2.72 -34.13 -24.65
C GLU A 183 -3.39 -33.14 -23.68
N TRP A 184 -4.61 -33.45 -23.25
CA TRP A 184 -5.33 -32.64 -22.26
C TRP A 184 -4.90 -33.03 -20.84
N GLU A 185 -4.34 -32.07 -20.10
CA GLU A 185 -3.94 -32.27 -18.70
C GLU A 185 -4.96 -31.64 -17.74
N LYS A 186 -5.30 -32.37 -16.67
CA LYS A 186 -6.14 -31.87 -15.55
C LYS A 186 -5.36 -30.86 -14.72
N MET A 187 -5.71 -29.57 -14.85
CA MET A 187 -5.05 -28.45 -14.18
C MET A 187 -5.78 -27.97 -12.93
N GLY A 188 -7.08 -28.23 -12.81
CA GLY A 188 -7.85 -27.87 -11.64
C GLY A 188 -9.17 -28.62 -11.52
N ARG A 189 -9.81 -28.48 -10.36
CA ARG A 189 -11.11 -29.03 -10.04
C ARG A 189 -11.99 -27.95 -9.42
N LEU A 190 -13.21 -27.83 -9.92
CA LEU A 190 -14.26 -27.01 -9.37
C LEU A 190 -15.23 -27.91 -8.59
N ASP A 191 -15.31 -27.69 -7.28
CA ASP A 191 -16.18 -28.46 -6.39
C ASP A 191 -16.94 -27.51 -5.47
N ASN A 192 -18.28 -27.63 -5.43
CA ASN A 192 -19.18 -26.80 -4.61
C ASN A 192 -18.90 -25.29 -4.67
N GLY A 193 -18.65 -24.76 -5.87
CA GLY A 193 -18.36 -23.34 -6.10
C GLY A 193 -16.93 -22.89 -5.75
N SER A 194 -16.06 -23.79 -5.29
CA SER A 194 -14.65 -23.52 -5.02
C SER A 194 -13.76 -24.10 -6.12
N LEU A 195 -12.97 -23.25 -6.78
CA LEU A 195 -12.01 -23.66 -7.80
C LEU A 195 -10.64 -23.91 -7.16
N THR A 196 -10.18 -25.15 -7.23
CA THR A 196 -8.82 -25.56 -6.84
C THR A 196 -8.00 -25.79 -8.10
N VAL A 197 -6.86 -25.10 -8.24
CA VAL A 197 -5.98 -25.22 -9.40
C VAL A 197 -4.59 -25.62 -8.93
N LYS A 198 -3.99 -26.63 -9.56
CA LYS A 198 -2.68 -27.21 -9.19
C LYS A 198 -1.55 -26.18 -9.32
N TYR A 199 -1.61 -25.38 -10.39
CA TYR A 199 -0.79 -24.20 -10.62
C TYR A 199 -1.67 -23.13 -11.28
N PRO A 200 -1.43 -21.82 -11.06
CA PRO A 200 -2.04 -20.81 -11.91
C PRO A 200 -1.80 -21.20 -13.37
N VAL A 201 -2.87 -21.42 -14.14
CA VAL A 201 -2.81 -21.73 -15.58
C VAL A 201 -2.07 -20.62 -16.35
N TRP A 202 -1.90 -19.47 -15.70
CA TRP A 202 -1.06 -18.39 -16.15
C TRP A 202 -0.29 -17.72 -15.00
N PRO A 203 1.00 -17.36 -15.21
CA PRO A 203 1.89 -17.76 -16.30
C PRO A 203 2.55 -19.11 -16.02
N ARG A 204 2.95 -19.81 -17.08
CA ARG A 204 3.51 -21.17 -17.01
C ARG A 204 4.61 -21.28 -15.96
N PHE A 205 4.30 -21.92 -14.84
CA PHE A 205 5.31 -22.32 -13.87
C PHE A 205 6.06 -23.52 -14.43
N ASN A 206 7.29 -23.33 -14.91
CA ASN A 206 8.19 -24.45 -15.15
C ASN A 206 9.25 -24.49 -14.04
N SER A 207 9.14 -25.49 -13.17
CA SER A 207 10.18 -25.87 -12.20
C SER A 207 11.23 -26.80 -12.80
N PHE A 208 11.06 -27.25 -14.05
CA PHE A 208 12.02 -28.07 -14.78
C PHE A 208 12.16 -27.58 -16.22
N GLY A 209 13.41 -27.44 -16.67
CA GLY A 209 13.77 -26.76 -17.90
C GLY A 209 13.16 -27.39 -19.14
N ASP A 210 12.44 -26.56 -19.90
CA ASP A 210 12.07 -26.80 -21.30
C ASP A 210 12.62 -25.67 -22.16
N ALA A 211 13.08 -26.04 -23.35
CA ALA A 211 13.95 -25.27 -24.23
C ALA A 211 13.24 -24.24 -25.14
N GLU A 212 12.06 -23.76 -24.76
CA GLU A 212 11.47 -22.56 -25.33
C GLU A 212 11.20 -21.58 -24.21
N LEU A 213 12.09 -20.60 -24.10
CA LEU A 213 12.04 -19.56 -23.10
C LEU A 213 10.72 -18.79 -23.20
N ASP A 214 9.82 -19.01 -22.24
CA ASP A 214 8.88 -17.96 -21.84
C ASP A 214 9.71 -16.92 -21.05
N ASP A 215 10.65 -16.23 -21.75
CA ASP A 215 11.60 -15.25 -21.20
C ASP A 215 10.91 -14.09 -20.46
N ASN A 216 9.59 -13.99 -20.60
CA ASN A 216 8.77 -12.92 -20.08
C ASN A 216 8.06 -13.27 -18.76
N HIS A 217 8.32 -14.42 -18.12
CA HIS A 217 7.83 -14.70 -16.77
C HIS A 217 8.94 -14.72 -15.71
N LEU A 218 8.93 -13.76 -14.79
CA LEU A 218 10.01 -13.56 -13.82
C LEU A 218 9.56 -13.91 -12.40
N SER A 219 10.34 -14.73 -11.70
CA SER A 219 10.19 -14.92 -10.25
C SER A 219 10.89 -13.77 -9.50
N ILE A 220 10.12 -13.01 -8.73
CA ILE A 220 10.57 -11.80 -8.04
C ILE A 220 10.43 -11.99 -6.52
N VAL A 221 11.52 -11.77 -5.80
CA VAL A 221 11.53 -11.81 -4.34
C VAL A 221 11.36 -10.42 -3.75
N THR A 222 10.59 -10.31 -2.67
CA THR A 222 10.41 -9.07 -1.90
C THR A 222 10.47 -9.33 -0.40
N LEU A 223 10.58 -8.26 0.37
CA LEU A 223 10.52 -8.26 1.84
C LEU A 223 9.43 -7.30 2.30
N GLU A 224 8.79 -7.62 3.44
CA GLU A 224 7.83 -6.73 4.09
C GLU A 224 8.55 -5.58 4.81
N GLU A 225 8.33 -4.35 4.37
CA GLU A 225 8.91 -3.14 4.98
C GLU A 225 8.05 -1.90 4.66
N LYS A 226 7.41 -1.32 5.69
CA LYS A 226 6.57 -0.13 5.52
C LYS A 226 7.46 1.12 5.36
N PRO A 227 7.14 2.06 4.44
CA PRO A 227 5.95 2.11 3.56
C PRO A 227 6.16 1.50 2.15
N PHE A 228 7.32 0.88 1.88
CA PHE A 228 7.71 0.41 0.55
C PHE A 228 6.94 -0.83 0.09
N VAL A 229 6.80 -1.82 0.98
CA VAL A 229 6.09 -3.07 0.75
C VAL A 229 5.31 -3.41 2.00
N ILE A 230 3.99 -3.42 1.88
CA ILE A 230 3.01 -3.69 2.91
C ILE A 230 2.36 -5.02 2.57
N VAL A 231 2.37 -5.95 3.52
CA VAL A 231 1.73 -7.26 3.36
C VAL A 231 0.43 -7.26 4.15
N GLU A 232 -0.65 -7.62 3.49
CA GLU A 232 -1.97 -7.78 4.09
C GLU A 232 -2.49 -9.20 3.87
N ASP A 233 -3.37 -9.62 4.76
CA ASP A 233 -4.09 -10.87 4.61
C ASP A 233 -5.13 -10.78 3.49
N VAL A 234 -5.37 -11.92 2.86
CA VAL A 234 -6.43 -12.08 1.86
C VAL A 234 -7.79 -11.91 2.54
N GLU A 235 -8.75 -11.29 1.84
CA GLU A 235 -10.10 -11.11 2.37
C GLU A 235 -10.81 -12.45 2.55
N ARG A 236 -11.47 -12.65 3.70
CA ARG A 236 -12.05 -13.96 4.10
C ARG A 236 -13.23 -14.41 3.24
N LEU A 237 -14.04 -13.49 2.72
CA LEU A 237 -15.21 -13.85 1.90
C LEU A 237 -14.82 -14.20 0.46
N THR A 238 -13.95 -13.39 -0.14
CA THR A 238 -13.63 -13.51 -1.57
C THR A 238 -12.41 -14.42 -1.81
N GLY A 239 -11.55 -14.62 -0.81
CA GLY A 239 -10.28 -15.31 -1.02
C GLY A 239 -9.35 -14.56 -1.98
N THR A 240 -9.60 -13.27 -2.22
CA THR A 240 -8.91 -12.46 -3.23
C THR A 240 -8.20 -11.23 -2.67
N CYS A 241 -7.30 -10.65 -3.48
CA CYS A 241 -6.59 -9.41 -3.16
C CYS A 241 -7.30 -8.21 -3.80
N MET A 242 -7.34 -7.08 -3.10
CA MET A 242 -7.90 -5.82 -3.61
C MET A 242 -7.15 -5.31 -4.85
N ARG A 243 -7.79 -4.49 -5.70
CA ARG A 243 -7.21 -4.00 -6.99
C ARG A 243 -5.83 -3.34 -6.89
N ASN A 244 -5.53 -2.70 -5.76
CA ASN A 244 -4.25 -2.00 -5.56
C ASN A 244 -3.14 -2.93 -5.03
N SER A 245 -3.47 -4.14 -4.60
CA SER A 245 -2.50 -5.14 -4.18
C SER A 245 -2.25 -6.18 -5.26
N VAL A 246 -1.12 -6.87 -5.14
CA VAL A 246 -0.70 -7.98 -5.98
C VAL A 246 -0.63 -9.22 -5.09
N PRO A 247 -1.14 -10.38 -5.54
CA PRO A 247 -0.98 -11.61 -4.78
C PRO A 247 0.51 -11.94 -4.63
N CYS A 248 0.92 -12.28 -3.42
CA CYS A 248 2.27 -12.70 -3.12
C CYS A 248 2.28 -13.95 -2.24
N ARG A 249 3.27 -14.82 -2.46
CA ARG A 249 3.36 -16.10 -1.74
C ARG A 249 4.28 -15.96 -0.52
N LYS A 250 3.83 -16.44 0.64
CA LYS A 250 4.66 -16.55 1.85
C LYS A 250 4.87 -18.02 2.16
N HIS A 251 6.12 -18.47 2.09
CA HIS A 251 6.47 -19.83 2.49
C HIS A 251 6.56 -19.93 4.01
N ILE A 252 5.80 -20.83 4.61
CA ILE A 252 5.86 -21.18 6.03
C ILE A 252 6.53 -22.53 6.14
N LYS A 253 7.60 -22.61 6.93
CA LYS A 253 8.24 -23.88 7.25
C LYS A 253 7.43 -24.54 8.35
N ASP A 254 6.81 -25.68 8.06
CA ASP A 254 6.21 -26.53 9.08
C ASP A 254 7.32 -27.39 9.70
N ASN A 255 7.53 -27.25 11.01
CA ASN A 255 8.60 -27.96 11.73
C ASN A 255 8.38 -29.49 11.81
N THR A 256 7.27 -30.00 11.29
CA THR A 256 6.82 -31.39 11.44
C THR A 256 7.14 -32.30 10.26
N THR A 257 7.55 -31.77 9.11
CA THR A 257 7.94 -32.58 7.94
C THR A 257 9.27 -32.11 7.35
N GLU A 258 10.23 -33.02 7.21
CA GLU A 258 11.59 -32.73 6.72
C GLU A 258 11.64 -32.26 5.25
N ALA A 259 10.50 -32.16 4.54
CA ALA A 259 10.47 -31.89 3.10
C ALA A 259 9.27 -31.09 2.56
N GLY A 260 8.54 -30.30 3.35
CA GLY A 260 7.45 -29.52 2.75
C GLY A 260 6.88 -28.41 3.61
N GLY A 261 7.36 -27.18 3.41
CA GLY A 261 6.66 -26.01 3.92
C GLY A 261 5.42 -25.67 3.08
N THR A 262 4.42 -25.07 3.71
CA THR A 262 3.18 -24.64 3.07
C THR A 262 3.31 -23.22 2.54
N TYR A 263 2.84 -22.97 1.31
CA TYR A 263 2.77 -21.62 0.76
C TYR A 263 1.40 -21.00 1.06
N ILE A 264 1.40 -19.87 1.78
CA ILE A 264 0.19 -19.10 2.04
C ILE A 264 0.15 -17.90 1.10
N LYS A 265 -1.01 -17.68 0.47
CA LYS A 265 -1.28 -16.49 -0.33
C LYS A 265 -1.51 -15.28 0.57
N LYS A 266 -0.84 -14.18 0.27
CA LYS A 266 -0.98 -12.86 0.90
C LYS A 266 -1.16 -11.80 -0.18
N CYS A 267 -1.49 -10.58 0.23
CA CYS A 267 -1.66 -9.45 -0.68
C CYS A 267 -0.59 -8.40 -0.39
N CYS A 268 0.32 -8.19 -1.35
CA CYS A 268 1.40 -7.22 -1.25
C CYS A 268 1.01 -5.91 -1.95
N LYS A 269 1.21 -4.76 -1.30
CA LYS A 269 0.99 -3.42 -1.86
C LYS A 269 2.08 -2.45 -1.41
N GLY A 270 2.18 -1.27 -2.01
CA GLY A 270 3.12 -0.23 -1.59
C GLY A 270 3.95 0.31 -2.75
N PHE A 271 4.82 1.25 -2.42
CA PHE A 271 5.58 2.02 -3.41
C PHE A 271 6.39 1.16 -4.37
N CYS A 272 7.10 0.14 -3.87
CA CYS A 272 7.90 -0.75 -4.71
C CYS A 272 7.03 -1.65 -5.59
N ILE A 273 5.86 -2.07 -5.10
CA ILE A 273 4.91 -2.91 -5.86
C ILE A 273 4.27 -2.09 -6.99
N ASP A 274 3.94 -0.83 -6.75
CA ASP A 274 3.39 0.06 -7.79
C ASP A 274 4.41 0.36 -8.90
N ILE A 275 5.68 0.55 -8.54
CA ILE A 275 6.77 0.67 -9.51
C ILE A 275 6.88 -0.63 -10.33
N LEU A 276 6.90 -1.79 -9.67
CA LEU A 276 6.97 -3.08 -10.34
C LEU A 276 5.81 -3.29 -11.32
N LYS A 277 4.57 -2.97 -10.92
CA LYS A 277 3.40 -3.02 -11.81
C LYS A 277 3.56 -2.13 -13.05
N LYS A 278 4.10 -0.92 -12.87
CA LYS A 278 4.34 0.01 -13.99
C LYS A 278 5.43 -0.50 -14.94
N ILE A 279 6.54 -1.01 -14.41
CA ILE A 279 7.63 -1.58 -15.21
C ILE A 279 7.11 -2.81 -15.98
N ALA A 280 6.41 -3.72 -15.31
CA ALA A 280 5.82 -4.91 -15.94
C ALA A 280 4.88 -4.55 -17.09
N LYS A 281 4.02 -3.54 -16.90
CA LYS A 281 3.11 -3.06 -17.96
C LYS A 281 3.84 -2.41 -19.14
N TYR A 282 4.93 -1.67 -18.89
CA TYR A 282 5.68 -0.97 -19.93
C TYR A 282 6.57 -1.92 -20.74
N VAL A 283 7.31 -2.80 -20.06
CA VAL A 283 8.22 -3.78 -20.65
C VAL A 283 7.47 -5.02 -21.16
N LYS A 284 6.23 -5.23 -20.72
CA LYS A 284 5.34 -6.35 -21.08
C LYS A 284 5.85 -7.72 -20.64
N PHE A 285 6.31 -7.81 -19.39
CA PHE A 285 6.58 -9.09 -18.73
C PHE A 285 5.54 -9.39 -17.66
N THR A 286 5.41 -10.67 -17.33
CA THR A 286 4.62 -11.17 -16.21
C THR A 286 5.55 -11.62 -15.09
N TYR A 287 5.06 -11.66 -13.86
CA TYR A 287 5.91 -12.02 -12.74
C TYR A 287 5.12 -12.72 -11.63
N ASP A 288 5.83 -13.55 -10.88
CA ASP A 288 5.35 -14.09 -9.62
C ASP A 288 6.12 -13.45 -8.46
N LEU A 289 5.37 -12.95 -7.48
CA LEU A 289 5.92 -12.24 -6.34
C LEU A 289 5.88 -13.13 -5.11
N TYR A 290 7.01 -13.30 -4.42
CA TYR A 290 7.06 -14.04 -3.17
C TYR A 290 7.87 -13.34 -2.10
N LEU A 291 7.51 -13.59 -0.84
CA LEU A 291 8.19 -13.05 0.32
C LEU A 291 9.39 -13.93 0.68
N VAL A 292 10.51 -13.29 0.98
CA VAL A 292 11.72 -13.98 1.41
C VAL A 292 11.48 -14.81 2.68
N THR A 293 11.91 -16.06 2.66
CA THR A 293 11.66 -17.04 3.74
C THR A 293 12.28 -16.64 5.08
N ASN A 294 13.44 -15.97 5.04
CA ASN A 294 14.21 -15.60 6.23
C ASN A 294 13.89 -14.19 6.77
N GLY A 295 13.02 -13.43 6.10
CA GLY A 295 12.63 -12.07 6.53
C GLY A 295 13.79 -11.05 6.61
N LYS A 296 14.87 -11.25 5.83
CA LYS A 296 16.08 -10.40 5.86
C LYS A 296 16.47 -9.94 4.46
N HIS A 297 17.01 -8.73 4.34
CA HIS A 297 17.52 -8.20 3.05
C HIS A 297 18.67 -9.03 2.49
N GLY A 298 19.60 -9.43 3.34
CA GLY A 298 20.73 -10.29 2.98
C GLY A 298 22.06 -9.76 3.48
N LYS A 299 22.81 -10.67 4.12
CA LYS A 299 24.12 -10.46 4.72
C LYS A 299 24.99 -11.67 4.41
N LYS A 300 26.29 -11.42 4.21
CA LYS A 300 27.29 -12.47 4.06
C LYS A 300 27.67 -13.00 5.44
N ILE A 301 27.35 -14.26 5.73
CA ILE A 301 27.71 -14.97 6.97
C ILE A 301 28.55 -16.17 6.57
N ASN A 302 29.77 -16.30 7.09
CA ASN A 302 30.68 -17.40 6.75
C ASN A 302 30.86 -17.59 5.24
N ASN A 303 31.04 -16.48 4.49
CA ASN A 303 31.11 -16.45 3.03
C ASN A 303 29.84 -16.88 2.26
N VAL A 304 28.74 -17.17 2.94
CA VAL A 304 27.46 -17.55 2.34
C VAL A 304 26.47 -16.39 2.41
N TRP A 305 25.79 -16.09 1.30
CA TRP A 305 24.75 -15.06 1.27
C TRP A 305 23.41 -15.63 1.73
N ASN A 306 22.69 -14.85 2.54
CA ASN A 306 21.33 -15.15 2.98
C ASN A 306 20.34 -14.06 2.53
N GLY A 307 19.08 -14.21 2.92
CA GLY A 307 18.03 -13.21 2.65
C GLY A 307 17.70 -13.05 1.17
N MET A 308 17.18 -11.88 0.78
CA MET A 308 16.81 -11.59 -0.61
C MET A 308 18.01 -11.68 -1.55
N VAL A 309 19.18 -11.17 -1.13
CA VAL A 309 20.42 -11.25 -1.93
C VAL A 309 20.79 -12.71 -2.20
N GLY A 310 20.68 -13.59 -1.19
CA GLY A 310 20.92 -15.02 -1.36
C GLY A 310 20.00 -15.66 -2.39
N GLU A 311 18.69 -15.35 -2.34
CA GLU A 311 17.72 -15.90 -3.31
C GLU A 311 18.06 -15.54 -4.76
N VAL A 312 18.57 -14.33 -5.02
CA VAL A 312 19.03 -13.91 -6.35
C VAL A 312 20.34 -14.59 -6.74
N VAL A 313 21.33 -14.64 -5.84
CA VAL A 313 22.63 -15.28 -6.10
C VAL A 313 22.47 -16.78 -6.42
N TYR A 314 21.55 -17.47 -5.74
CA TYR A 314 21.25 -18.88 -6.00
C TYR A 314 20.26 -19.10 -7.15
N LYS A 315 19.92 -18.06 -7.92
CA LYS A 315 18.99 -18.11 -9.06
C LYS A 315 17.60 -18.66 -8.72
N LYS A 316 17.15 -18.48 -7.48
CA LYS A 316 15.76 -18.77 -7.08
C LYS A 316 14.81 -17.63 -7.44
N ALA A 317 15.33 -16.41 -7.46
CA ALA A 317 14.69 -15.24 -8.02
C ALA A 317 15.57 -14.62 -9.11
N VAL A 318 14.95 -14.08 -10.15
CA VAL A 318 15.66 -13.33 -11.20
C VAL A 318 15.87 -11.87 -10.77
N MET A 319 14.94 -11.34 -9.97
CA MET A 319 14.98 -9.96 -9.50
C MET A 319 14.55 -9.89 -8.03
N ALA A 320 15.17 -8.99 -7.27
CA ALA A 320 14.71 -8.60 -5.94
C ALA A 320 14.18 -7.17 -5.99
N VAL A 321 12.99 -6.95 -5.41
CA VAL A 321 12.36 -5.63 -5.33
C VAL A 321 12.09 -5.29 -3.87
N GLY A 322 12.47 -4.08 -3.45
CA GLY A 322 12.26 -3.59 -2.10
C GLY A 322 13.21 -2.44 -1.75
N SER A 323 13.24 -2.08 -0.46
CA SER A 323 14.14 -1.12 0.17
C SER A 323 15.55 -1.69 0.37
N LEU A 324 16.15 -2.24 -0.69
CA LEU A 324 17.50 -2.80 -0.63
C LEU A 324 18.55 -1.70 -0.84
N THR A 325 19.37 -1.44 0.17
CA THR A 325 20.46 -0.47 0.05
C THR A 325 21.62 -1.00 -0.81
N ILE A 326 22.14 -0.15 -1.68
CA ILE A 326 23.33 -0.39 -2.49
C ILE A 326 24.56 -0.34 -1.57
N ASN A 327 25.42 -1.36 -1.65
CA ASN A 327 26.68 -1.45 -0.92
C ASN A 327 27.72 -2.12 -1.81
N GLU A 328 29.00 -1.86 -1.57
CA GLU A 328 30.14 -2.44 -2.30
C GLU A 328 30.06 -3.97 -2.33
N GLU A 329 29.97 -4.62 -1.16
CA GLU A 329 29.91 -6.08 -1.06
C GLU A 329 28.71 -6.71 -1.76
N ARG A 330 27.58 -5.99 -1.85
CA ARG A 330 26.40 -6.49 -2.57
C ARG A 330 26.58 -6.30 -4.08
N SER A 331 27.19 -5.19 -4.49
CA SER A 331 27.43 -4.87 -5.90
C SER A 331 28.48 -5.80 -6.53
N GLU A 332 29.30 -6.47 -5.73
CA GLU A 332 30.21 -7.53 -6.20
C GLU A 332 29.49 -8.82 -6.63
N VAL A 333 28.26 -9.06 -6.14
CA VAL A 333 27.54 -10.33 -6.35
C VAL A 333 26.21 -10.19 -7.10
N ILE A 334 25.64 -8.99 -7.11
CA ILE A 334 24.40 -8.67 -7.84
C ILE A 334 24.52 -7.30 -8.50
N ASP A 335 23.87 -7.15 -9.65
CA ASP A 335 23.78 -5.88 -10.36
C ASP A 335 22.61 -5.04 -9.82
N PHE A 336 22.86 -3.74 -9.63
CA PHE A 336 21.84 -2.78 -9.17
C PHE A 336 21.34 -1.92 -10.33
N SER A 337 20.05 -1.59 -10.29
CA SER A 337 19.49 -0.52 -11.12
C SER A 337 19.88 0.85 -10.58
N VAL A 338 19.58 1.90 -11.36
CA VAL A 338 19.66 3.27 -10.87
C VAL A 338 18.74 3.42 -9.64
N PRO A 339 19.21 4.01 -8.52
CA PRO A 339 18.38 4.23 -7.35
C PRO A 339 17.21 5.15 -7.69
N PHE A 340 16.00 4.77 -7.23
CA PHE A 340 14.76 5.51 -7.48
C PHE A 340 14.34 6.41 -6.31
N VAL A 341 14.97 6.26 -5.14
CA VAL A 341 14.88 7.18 -3.99
C VAL A 341 16.28 7.38 -3.43
N GLU A 342 16.67 8.64 -3.27
CA GLU A 342 17.88 8.99 -2.52
C GLU A 342 17.59 8.84 -1.03
N THR A 343 18.23 7.85 -0.41
CA THR A 343 18.17 7.62 1.03
C THR A 343 19.58 7.54 1.60
N GLY A 344 19.74 8.01 2.84
CA GLY A 344 21.01 7.99 3.56
C GLY A 344 20.82 7.62 5.02
N ILE A 345 21.93 7.47 5.74
CA ILE A 345 21.91 7.27 7.19
C ILE A 345 21.58 8.61 7.84
N SER A 346 20.47 8.65 8.58
CA SER A 346 20.05 9.82 9.35
C SER A 346 19.83 9.44 10.81
N VAL A 347 19.88 10.45 11.67
CA VAL A 347 19.61 10.30 13.11
C VAL A 347 18.22 10.83 13.38
N MET A 348 17.41 10.04 14.08
CA MET A 348 16.10 10.45 14.56
C MET A 348 16.19 10.69 16.06
N VAL A 349 15.95 11.94 16.48
CA VAL A 349 15.91 12.35 17.90
C VAL A 349 14.63 13.13 18.17
N SER A 350 14.12 13.06 19.40
CA SER A 350 13.03 13.95 19.81
C SER A 350 13.56 15.37 19.91
N ARG A 351 12.77 16.34 19.44
CA ARG A 351 13.05 17.75 19.71
C ARG A 351 12.86 18.00 21.19
N SER A 352 13.86 18.58 21.85
CA SER A 352 13.67 19.14 23.19
C SER A 352 13.24 20.59 23.08
N ASN A 353 12.25 20.96 23.88
CA ASN A 353 11.91 22.36 24.11
C ASN A 353 13.12 23.01 24.80
N GLY A 354 13.68 24.06 24.20
CA GLY A 354 14.75 24.83 24.81
C GLY A 354 14.32 25.37 26.17
N THR A 355 15.21 25.33 27.16
CA THR A 355 15.00 26.08 28.40
C THR A 355 15.22 27.55 28.12
N VAL A 356 14.24 28.40 28.43
CA VAL A 356 14.43 29.85 28.34
C VAL A 356 15.62 30.25 29.21
N SER A 357 16.62 30.90 28.62
CA SER A 357 17.79 31.35 29.36
C SER A 357 17.37 32.28 30.50
N PRO A 358 17.96 32.19 31.71
CA PRO A 358 17.71 33.16 32.77
C PRO A 358 18.01 34.61 32.37
N SER A 359 18.81 34.85 31.31
CA SER A 359 19.09 36.17 30.72
C SER A 359 18.02 36.70 29.77
N ALA A 360 16.99 35.90 29.45
CA ALA A 360 15.98 36.21 28.43
C ALA A 360 15.22 37.52 28.67
N PHE A 361 15.20 38.05 29.89
CA PHE A 361 14.56 39.34 30.19
C PHE A 361 15.38 40.55 29.69
N LEU A 362 16.69 40.42 29.46
CA LEU A 362 17.54 41.50 28.93
C LEU A 362 17.64 41.48 27.41
N GLU A 363 17.41 40.33 26.79
CA GLU A 363 17.49 40.11 25.33
C GLU A 363 16.53 40.93 24.46
N PRO A 364 15.33 41.39 24.92
CA PRO A 364 14.41 42.17 24.09
C PRO A 364 14.98 43.52 23.61
N PHE A 365 15.98 44.06 24.32
CA PHE A 365 16.67 45.28 23.94
C PHE A 365 18.18 45.08 23.94
N SER A 366 18.85 45.56 22.90
CA SER A 366 20.29 45.55 22.82
C SER A 366 20.92 46.45 23.89
N ALA A 367 22.16 46.15 24.28
CA ALA A 367 22.89 46.93 25.27
C ALA A 367 22.97 48.43 24.90
N SER A 368 22.98 48.78 23.61
CA SER A 368 22.97 50.17 23.15
C SER A 368 21.66 50.90 23.49
N VAL A 369 20.50 50.24 23.37
CA VAL A 369 19.20 50.83 23.73
C VAL A 369 19.11 51.08 25.23
N TRP A 370 19.59 50.14 26.05
CA TRP A 370 19.67 50.31 27.50
C TRP A 370 20.53 51.51 27.91
N VAL A 371 21.71 51.66 27.29
CA VAL A 371 22.61 52.80 27.55
C VAL A 371 21.97 54.12 27.07
N MET A 372 21.34 54.13 25.90
CA MET A 372 20.65 55.31 25.37
C MET A 372 19.51 55.76 26.30
N MET A 373 18.76 54.83 26.89
CA MET A 373 17.71 55.17 27.84
C MET A 373 18.27 55.71 29.17
N PHE A 374 19.12 54.94 29.85
CA PHE A 374 19.56 55.27 31.22
C PHE A 374 20.52 56.45 31.28
N VAL A 375 21.41 56.59 30.29
CA VAL A 375 22.50 57.57 30.35
C VAL A 375 22.16 58.79 29.50
N MET A 376 21.70 58.61 28.27
CA MET A 376 21.56 59.74 27.35
C MET A 376 20.21 60.44 27.53
N LEU A 377 19.10 59.71 27.40
CA LEU A 377 17.78 60.33 27.39
C LEU A 377 17.33 60.79 28.79
N LEU A 378 17.60 60.01 29.85
CA LEU A 378 17.23 60.36 31.21
C LEU A 378 18.03 61.58 31.73
N LEU A 379 19.35 61.60 31.55
CA LEU A 379 20.17 62.73 32.04
C LEU A 379 19.90 64.01 31.25
N VAL A 380 19.74 63.94 29.93
CA VAL A 380 19.43 65.12 29.09
C VAL A 380 18.08 65.72 29.47
N THR A 381 17.05 64.89 29.67
CA THR A 381 15.73 65.39 30.09
C THR A 381 15.73 65.91 31.52
N ALA A 382 16.46 65.27 32.44
CA ALA A 382 16.65 65.77 33.81
C ALA A 382 17.35 67.13 33.83
N MET A 383 18.39 67.31 33.01
CA MET A 383 19.09 68.58 32.84
C MET A 383 18.19 69.65 32.24
N ALA A 384 17.39 69.32 31.22
CA ALA A 384 16.44 70.25 30.61
C ALA A 384 15.36 70.69 31.61
N VAL A 385 14.75 69.75 32.34
CA VAL A 385 13.76 70.06 33.39
C VAL A 385 14.38 70.96 34.46
N PHE A 386 15.60 70.65 34.91
CA PHE A 386 16.32 71.46 35.90
C PHE A 386 16.63 72.88 35.37
N MET A 387 17.10 73.01 34.13
CA MET A 387 17.43 74.31 33.52
C MET A 387 16.19 75.19 33.31
N PHE A 388 15.07 74.61 32.84
CA PHE A 388 13.82 75.35 32.68
C PHE A 388 13.15 75.69 34.02
N GLU A 389 13.36 74.91 35.07
CA GLU A 389 12.98 75.31 36.42
C GLU A 389 13.87 76.43 36.96
N TYR A 390 15.18 76.41 36.69
CA TYR A 390 16.12 77.46 37.08
C TYR A 390 15.80 78.82 36.45
N ILE A 391 15.44 78.83 35.17
CA ILE A 391 15.16 80.07 34.41
C ILE A 391 13.71 80.54 34.61
N SER A 392 12.79 79.65 34.98
CA SER A 392 11.38 80.01 35.16
C SER A 392 11.19 80.93 36.38
N PRO A 393 10.51 82.08 36.24
CA PRO A 393 10.25 83.02 37.34
C PRO A 393 9.37 82.43 38.46
N LEU A 394 8.80 81.24 38.25
CA LEU A 394 8.00 80.46 39.20
C LEU A 394 8.74 79.21 39.75
N GLY A 395 9.92 78.87 39.19
CA GLY A 395 10.52 77.53 39.25
C GLY A 395 11.78 77.36 40.12
N PHE A 396 12.55 78.41 40.40
CA PHE A 396 13.65 78.33 41.36
C PHE A 396 13.58 79.61 42.21
N ASN A 397 13.34 79.42 43.51
CA ASN A 397 12.87 80.41 44.47
C ASN A 397 13.45 81.84 44.27
N ARG A 398 12.55 82.79 43.92
CA ARG A 398 12.65 84.18 44.39
C ARG A 398 12.57 84.28 45.93
N ASN A 399 12.35 83.16 46.64
CA ASN A 399 12.37 83.05 48.10
C ASN A 399 13.75 82.72 48.69
N LEU A 400 14.83 82.59 47.91
CA LEU A 400 16.18 82.62 48.48
C LEU A 400 16.65 84.06 48.75
N ALA A 401 16.06 85.05 48.08
CA ALA A 401 16.27 86.47 48.36
C ALA A 401 15.42 86.99 49.55
N GLN A 402 14.35 86.27 49.94
CA GLN A 402 13.55 86.54 51.14
C GLN A 402 13.68 85.34 52.08
N GLY A 403 14.76 85.27 52.87
CA GLY A 403 15.12 84.13 53.71
C GLY A 403 14.02 83.64 54.66
N LYS A 404 13.14 82.77 54.17
CA LYS A 404 12.06 82.18 54.96
C LYS A 404 11.70 80.81 54.38
N ASP A 405 12.52 79.81 54.72
CA ASP A 405 12.16 78.39 54.89
C ASP A 405 13.38 77.59 55.42
N PRO A 406 13.27 76.73 56.46
CA PRO A 406 14.40 75.95 56.99
C PRO A 406 14.72 74.67 56.20
N HIS A 407 13.93 74.33 55.18
CA HIS A 407 14.14 73.16 54.34
C HIS A 407 14.69 73.64 52.99
N GLY A 408 15.83 73.06 52.58
CA GLY A 408 16.60 73.45 51.39
C GLY A 408 15.82 73.45 50.05
N PRO A 409 16.51 73.69 48.91
CA PRO A 409 15.87 74.00 47.63
C PRO A 409 14.76 73.00 47.26
N SER A 410 13.59 73.54 46.90
CA SER A 410 12.36 72.76 46.70
C SER A 410 12.51 71.69 45.61
N PHE A 411 13.31 71.95 44.57
CA PHE A 411 13.61 71.01 43.49
C PHE A 411 15.11 71.00 43.16
N THR A 412 15.75 69.84 43.26
CA THR A 412 17.18 69.63 42.96
C THR A 412 17.34 68.70 41.77
N MET A 413 18.48 68.75 41.07
CA MET A 413 18.75 67.85 39.93
C MET A 413 18.56 66.36 40.28
N GLY A 414 18.96 65.95 41.49
CA GLY A 414 18.73 64.59 41.99
C GLY A 414 17.23 64.23 42.13
N LYS A 415 16.38 65.17 42.58
CA LYS A 415 14.92 64.98 42.62
C LYS A 415 14.32 64.89 41.21
N ALA A 416 14.86 65.65 40.25
CA ALA A 416 14.45 65.60 38.84
C ALA A 416 14.79 64.25 38.19
N VAL A 417 16.02 63.77 38.37
CA VAL A 417 16.47 62.45 37.91
C VAL A 417 15.62 61.35 38.54
N TRP A 418 15.36 61.42 39.85
CA TRP A 418 14.56 60.44 40.57
C TRP A 418 13.08 60.43 40.13
N LEU A 419 12.49 61.61 39.89
CA LEU A 419 11.14 61.74 39.34
C LEU A 419 11.04 61.12 37.93
N LEU A 420 11.97 61.47 37.02
CA LEU A 420 11.97 60.96 35.65
C LEU A 420 12.26 59.46 35.59
N TRP A 421 13.11 58.95 36.47
CA TRP A 421 13.36 57.51 36.64
C TRP A 421 12.13 56.76 37.13
N GLY A 422 11.40 57.31 38.10
CA GLY A 422 10.13 56.76 38.57
C GLY A 422 9.08 56.65 37.46
N LEU A 423 8.99 57.67 36.60
CA LEU A 423 8.07 57.67 35.45
C LEU A 423 8.40 56.58 34.41
N VAL A 424 9.67 56.25 34.18
CA VAL A 424 10.08 55.18 33.24
C VAL A 424 9.56 53.81 33.68
N PHE A 425 9.60 53.52 34.99
CA PHE A 425 9.13 52.24 35.53
C PHE A 425 7.65 52.25 35.91
N ASN A 426 6.88 53.24 35.44
CA ASN A 426 5.47 53.42 35.76
C ASN A 426 5.19 53.40 37.28
N ASN A 427 6.13 53.95 38.07
CA ASN A 427 6.09 53.90 39.52
C ASN A 427 5.81 55.31 40.08
N SER A 428 4.79 55.46 40.92
CA SER A 428 4.42 56.75 41.49
C SER A 428 5.33 57.11 42.66
N VAL A 429 6.40 57.84 42.38
CA VAL A 429 7.31 58.32 43.43
C VAL A 429 6.75 59.59 44.06
N PRO A 430 6.73 59.73 45.40
CA PRO A 430 6.25 60.93 46.09
C PRO A 430 7.28 62.07 46.00
N VAL A 431 7.53 62.58 44.79
CA VAL A 431 8.33 63.79 44.55
C VAL A 431 7.38 64.93 44.19
N GLN A 432 7.69 66.14 44.65
CA GLN A 432 6.93 67.33 44.28
C GLN A 432 7.04 67.58 42.78
N ASN A 433 5.89 67.70 42.10
CA ASN A 433 5.85 67.98 40.67
C ASN A 433 6.45 69.37 40.35
N PRO A 434 7.12 69.53 39.19
CA PRO A 434 7.71 70.80 38.80
C PRO A 434 6.66 71.91 38.72
N LYS A 435 7.02 73.12 39.14
CA LYS A 435 6.08 74.27 39.21
C LYS A 435 5.94 74.97 37.86
N GLY A 436 7.01 75.01 37.05
CA GLY A 436 7.04 75.67 35.75
C GLY A 436 6.13 75.01 34.71
N THR A 437 5.38 75.81 33.95
CA THR A 437 4.50 75.32 32.86
C THR A 437 5.28 74.59 31.77
N THR A 438 6.45 75.10 31.38
CA THR A 438 7.35 74.45 30.41
C THR A 438 7.88 73.11 30.93
N SER A 439 8.31 73.04 32.19
CA SER A 439 8.79 71.80 32.80
C SER A 439 7.69 70.74 32.93
N LYS A 440 6.44 71.15 33.21
CA LYS A 440 5.26 70.25 33.18
C LYS A 440 5.02 69.66 31.79
N PHE A 441 5.17 70.47 30.74
CA PHE A 441 5.05 69.97 29.36
C PHE A 441 6.16 68.97 29.02
N ILE A 442 7.41 69.25 29.39
CA ILE A 442 8.56 68.34 29.17
C ILE A 442 8.35 67.02 29.92
N VAL A 443 7.91 67.06 31.19
CA VAL A 443 7.61 65.85 31.97
C VAL A 443 6.45 65.06 31.36
N SER A 444 5.44 65.73 30.79
CA SER A 444 4.33 65.06 30.08
C SER A 444 4.80 64.33 28.82
N VAL A 445 5.66 64.96 28.00
CA VAL A 445 6.26 64.33 26.82
C VAL A 445 7.16 63.14 27.22
N TRP A 446 7.94 63.29 28.31
CA TRP A 446 8.73 62.19 28.85
C TRP A 446 7.86 61.04 29.36
N ALA A 447 6.76 61.32 30.05
CA ALA A 447 5.82 60.30 30.51
C ALA A 447 5.20 59.54 29.33
N PHE A 448 4.85 60.23 28.23
CA PHE A 448 4.36 59.58 27.01
C PHE A 448 5.43 58.67 26.38
N PHE A 449 6.68 59.14 26.30
CA PHE A 449 7.80 58.32 25.84
C PHE A 449 8.04 57.08 26.73
N ALA A 450 8.00 57.24 28.05
CA ALA A 450 8.14 56.15 29.01
C ALA A 450 7.07 55.07 28.84
N VAL A 451 5.81 55.46 28.60
CA VAL A 451 4.72 54.50 28.33
C VAL A 451 4.95 53.74 27.02
N ILE A 452 5.37 54.42 25.95
CA ILE A 452 5.70 53.77 24.67
C ILE A 452 6.87 52.81 24.84
N PHE A 453 7.90 53.21 25.56
CA PHE A 453 9.07 52.39 25.83
C PHE A 453 8.70 51.11 26.60
N LEU A 454 7.90 51.25 27.67
CA LEU A 454 7.41 50.12 28.45
C LEU A 454 6.54 49.18 27.60
N ALA A 455 5.63 49.74 26.79
CA ALA A 455 4.78 48.96 25.89
C ALA A 455 5.59 48.21 24.82
N SER A 456 6.64 48.83 24.28
CA SER A 456 7.54 48.18 23.32
C SER A 456 8.37 47.07 23.98
N TYR A 457 8.82 47.27 25.22
CA TYR A 457 9.55 46.24 25.97
C TYR A 457 8.66 45.02 26.22
N THR A 458 7.43 45.23 26.71
CA THR A 458 6.49 44.14 26.99
C THR A 458 6.07 43.41 25.72
N ALA A 459 5.89 44.13 24.60
CA ALA A 459 5.59 43.53 23.31
C ALA A 459 6.75 42.68 22.78
N ASN A 460 8.00 43.18 22.86
CA ASN A 460 9.17 42.44 22.38
C ASN A 460 9.48 41.23 23.27
N LEU A 461 9.32 41.35 24.59
CA LEU A 461 9.47 40.24 25.52
C LEU A 461 8.41 39.16 25.24
N ALA A 462 7.14 39.55 25.04
CA ALA A 462 6.08 38.62 24.69
C ALA A 462 6.34 37.92 23.35
N ALA A 463 6.81 38.67 22.34
CA ALA A 463 7.18 38.10 21.04
C ALA A 463 8.33 37.08 21.18
N PHE A 464 9.34 37.38 22.00
CA PHE A 464 10.44 36.47 22.29
C PHE A 464 9.97 35.21 23.03
N MET A 465 9.09 35.34 24.03
CA MET A 465 8.57 34.20 24.79
C MET A 465 7.66 33.27 23.96
N ILE A 466 7.04 33.77 22.89
CA ILE A 466 6.20 32.98 21.98
C ILE A 466 7.06 32.20 20.97
N GLN A 467 8.28 32.67 20.66
CA GLN A 467 9.17 31.96 19.75
C GLN A 467 9.65 30.65 20.40
N GLU A 468 9.10 29.53 19.95
CA GLU A 468 9.59 28.21 20.29
C GLU A 468 10.96 27.99 19.63
N GLU A 469 12.04 28.16 20.40
CA GLU A 469 13.37 27.81 19.95
C GLU A 469 13.57 26.30 20.10
N PHE A 470 13.48 25.58 18.98
CA PHE A 470 13.83 24.16 18.92
C PHE A 470 15.34 24.02 18.90
N VAL A 471 15.90 23.43 19.95
CA VAL A 471 17.33 23.10 19.99
C VAL A 471 17.51 21.70 19.43
N ASP A 472 18.21 21.59 18.30
CA ASP A 472 18.64 20.30 17.77
C ASP A 472 19.56 19.62 18.79
N GLN A 473 19.15 18.46 19.29
CA GLN A 473 19.91 17.75 20.30
C GLN A 473 21.24 17.21 19.77
N VAL A 474 21.34 16.98 18.47
CA VAL A 474 22.45 16.30 17.83
C VAL A 474 22.70 16.96 16.48
N THR A 475 23.95 17.32 16.23
CA THR A 475 24.37 17.98 14.98
C THR A 475 24.57 17.00 13.82
N GLY A 476 24.85 15.73 14.12
CA GLY A 476 25.03 14.66 13.15
C GLY A 476 25.74 13.44 13.74
N LEU A 477 26.10 12.46 12.90
CA LEU A 477 26.73 11.22 13.36
C LEU A 477 28.13 11.42 13.99
N SER A 478 28.82 12.51 13.62
CA SER A 478 30.13 12.87 14.17
C SER A 478 30.07 13.66 15.48
N ASP A 479 28.87 13.82 16.06
CA ASP A 479 28.71 14.51 17.34
C ASP A 479 29.47 13.77 18.45
N ASN A 480 30.12 14.52 19.34
CA ASN A 480 30.87 13.97 20.47
C ASN A 480 29.96 13.13 21.40
N LYS A 481 28.65 13.41 21.40
CA LYS A 481 27.64 12.60 22.10
C LYS A 481 27.61 11.14 21.66
N PHE A 482 27.90 10.84 20.40
CA PHE A 482 27.99 9.47 19.89
C PHE A 482 29.34 8.81 20.20
N GLN A 483 30.42 9.60 20.15
CA GLN A 483 31.77 9.09 20.41
C GLN A 483 31.99 8.77 21.89
N ASN A 484 31.51 9.65 22.79
CA ASN A 484 31.68 9.54 24.23
C ASN A 484 30.33 9.64 24.95
N PRO A 485 29.49 8.58 24.91
CA PRO A 485 28.13 8.62 25.47
C PRO A 485 28.11 8.84 26.99
N TYR A 486 29.19 8.45 27.68
CA TYR A 486 29.34 8.60 29.13
C TYR A 486 29.91 9.96 29.57
N ALA A 487 30.35 10.82 28.65
CA ALA A 487 30.84 12.16 28.98
C ALA A 487 29.71 13.10 29.46
N TYR A 488 28.46 12.75 29.17
CA TYR A 488 27.28 13.50 29.55
C TYR A 488 26.50 12.77 30.65
N SER A 489 25.91 13.52 31.58
CA SER A 489 25.04 12.98 32.63
C SER A 489 23.61 13.54 32.45
N PRO A 490 22.59 12.70 32.23
CA PRO A 490 22.64 11.23 32.09
C PRO A 490 23.33 10.77 30.79
N PRO A 491 23.82 9.50 30.73
CA PRO A 491 24.54 9.00 29.55
C PRO A 491 23.62 8.96 28.32
N PHE A 492 24.15 9.41 27.19
CA PHE A 492 23.43 9.45 25.92
C PHE A 492 23.26 8.04 25.36
N ARG A 493 22.02 7.65 25.02
CA ARG A 493 21.69 6.31 24.52
C ARG A 493 21.24 6.38 23.06
N PHE A 494 21.78 5.51 22.24
CA PHE A 494 21.43 5.39 20.82
C PHE A 494 21.54 3.92 20.37
N GLY A 495 20.91 3.60 19.24
CA GLY A 495 20.91 2.24 18.70
C GLY A 495 20.46 2.20 17.24
N THR A 496 20.69 1.06 16.59
CA THR A 496 20.26 0.79 15.21
C THR A 496 19.74 -0.64 15.09
N VAL A 497 19.03 -0.94 14.00
CA VAL A 497 18.47 -2.28 13.76
C VAL A 497 19.62 -3.28 13.52
N PRO A 498 19.69 -4.39 14.27
CA PRO A 498 20.75 -5.37 14.11
C PRO A 498 20.63 -6.12 12.79
N ASN A 499 21.77 -6.53 12.24
CA ASN A 499 21.95 -7.15 10.93
C ASN A 499 21.55 -6.27 9.74
N GLY A 500 21.42 -4.96 9.92
CA GLY A 500 21.21 -3.99 8.86
C GLY A 500 22.49 -3.59 8.13
N SER A 501 22.33 -2.92 6.98
CA SER A 501 23.45 -2.25 6.29
C SER A 501 24.06 -1.15 7.14
N THR A 502 23.23 -0.40 7.89
CA THR A 502 23.66 0.69 8.79
C THR A 502 24.61 0.19 9.88
N GLU A 503 24.28 -0.89 10.59
CA GLU A 503 25.17 -1.48 11.61
C GLU A 503 26.53 -1.85 11.02
N ARG A 504 26.54 -2.49 9.84
CA ARG A 504 27.79 -2.91 9.20
C ARG A 504 28.63 -1.73 8.73
N ASN A 505 28.00 -0.69 8.21
CA ASN A 505 28.67 0.53 7.81
C ASN A 505 29.28 1.25 9.02
N ILE A 506 28.51 1.41 10.11
CA ILE A 506 28.99 2.03 11.35
C ILE A 506 30.16 1.21 11.92
N ARG A 507 30.05 -0.12 12.00
CA ARG A 507 31.13 -0.98 12.51
C ARG A 507 32.43 -0.91 11.70
N LYS A 508 32.34 -0.64 10.39
CA LYS A 508 33.52 -0.50 9.51
C LYS A 508 34.18 0.88 9.66
N ASN A 509 33.38 1.94 9.84
CA ASN A 509 33.85 3.34 9.85
C ASN A 509 34.12 3.89 11.26
N TYR A 510 33.43 3.38 12.28
CA TYR A 510 33.50 3.79 13.70
C TYR A 510 33.65 2.54 14.59
N PRO A 511 34.86 1.97 14.66
CA PRO A 511 35.13 0.71 15.37
C PRO A 511 35.04 0.81 16.89
#